data_AF-A0AAV8GGI8-F1
#
_entry.id   AF-A0AAV8GGI8-F1
#
_cell.length_a   1.000
_cell.length_b   1.000
_cell.length_c   1.000
_cell.angle_alpha   90.00
_cell.angle_beta   90.00
_cell.angle_gamma   90.00
#
_symmetry.space_group_name_H-M   'P 1'
#
loop_
_entity.id
_entity.type
_entity.pdbx_description
1 polymer ?
#
loop_
_entity_poly.entity_id
_entity_poly.type
_entity_poly.pdbx_seq_one_letter_code
_entity_poly.pdbx_strand_id
1 'polypeptide(L)'
;MGEQFKEQSYHLSDSEFKENEDRNLTEIEVCHATIFSLIEERIKRDVVLSCIVDSIRLTQKMLCQIGCQMHEQFQEFELVESNLEDLSDELVIETGLICKIVNLLESSFREYEQMRKKEKRELESSILSLTEENRDISGLLKIAIMEKEAMEKRSKGNNGDNRRAAIFQMAEKGLQKVGFGFVMGVLSGDNNQAESVPSCSSSTKSDASDGEEEVVSLVVTVENIMKNLRTEINDLRRSLDESRLNCEELQTLADDQAEKLEKNKQYIKDLEEREALLSNSVDELTREITIAGEEIARWREACELEVEAGKSSIKELEKEILQLKEELQRTKSALETSNNKLQLKERLATTAMAAQAAAETCLRLADSRSAGLRDRIEELTRELEGEEGGNFRRERRRGAHRRVRHVCWPWQGLGFSPAASRVRNWHPIGNRRSVPEMEALLRIRI
;
A
#
# COMPACT_ATOMS: atom_id res chain seq x y z
N MET A 1 12.65 -38.50 76.86
CA MET A 1 13.98 -38.41 76.23
C MET A 1 13.98 -39.05 74.84
N GLY A 2 14.24 -40.35 74.67
CA GLY A 2 14.44 -40.96 73.34
C GLY A 2 13.26 -40.86 72.36
N GLU A 3 12.03 -40.95 72.86
CA GLU A 3 10.81 -40.92 72.02
C GLU A 3 10.47 -39.50 71.56
N GLN A 4 10.55 -38.50 72.45
CA GLN A 4 10.27 -37.09 72.13
C GLN A 4 11.17 -36.54 71.02
N PHE A 5 12.44 -36.97 70.95
CA PHE A 5 13.34 -36.62 69.84
C PHE A 5 12.95 -37.28 68.51
N LYS A 6 12.31 -38.46 68.54
CA LYS A 6 11.73 -39.06 67.32
C LYS A 6 10.47 -38.32 66.89
N GLU A 7 9.54 -38.05 67.80
CA GLU A 7 8.31 -37.31 67.50
C GLU A 7 8.61 -35.94 66.89
N GLN A 8 9.58 -35.19 67.44
CA GLN A 8 10.03 -33.92 66.86
C GLN A 8 10.67 -34.09 65.47
N SER A 9 11.47 -35.14 65.25
CA SER A 9 12.08 -35.43 63.94
C SER A 9 11.04 -35.82 62.87
N TYR A 10 10.00 -36.57 63.25
CA TYR A 10 8.89 -36.89 62.35
C TYR A 10 8.06 -35.64 62.03
N HIS A 11 7.69 -34.84 63.03
CA HIS A 11 6.92 -33.61 62.78
C HIS A 11 7.67 -32.56 61.94
N LEU A 12 9.00 -32.45 62.07
CA LEU A 12 9.81 -31.64 61.16
C LEU A 12 9.74 -32.18 59.72
N SER A 13 9.93 -33.49 59.54
CA SER A 13 9.87 -34.14 58.23
C SER A 13 8.50 -33.98 57.56
N ASP A 14 7.42 -34.17 58.32
CA ASP A 14 6.03 -34.00 57.85
C ASP A 14 5.71 -32.52 57.50
N SER A 15 6.35 -31.57 58.19
CA SER A 15 6.17 -30.13 57.92
C SER A 15 6.93 -29.71 56.65
N GLU A 16 8.18 -30.17 56.47
CA GLU A 16 8.97 -29.92 55.26
C GLU A 16 8.32 -30.59 54.04
N PHE A 17 7.75 -31.80 54.19
CA PHE A 17 7.01 -32.47 53.13
C PHE A 17 5.78 -31.66 52.70
N LYS A 18 4.98 -31.15 53.65
CA LYS A 18 3.80 -30.32 53.36
C LYS A 18 4.15 -28.98 52.72
N GLU A 19 5.17 -28.27 53.23
CA GLU A 19 5.63 -27.05 52.56
C GLU A 19 6.09 -27.30 51.12
N ASN A 20 6.65 -28.48 50.83
CA ASN A 20 7.03 -28.85 49.48
C ASN A 20 5.82 -29.24 48.62
N GLU A 21 4.83 -29.94 49.19
CA GLU A 21 3.56 -30.27 48.53
C GLU A 21 2.76 -28.99 48.19
N ASP A 22 2.63 -28.06 49.14
CA ASP A 22 2.00 -26.74 48.93
C ASP A 22 2.72 -25.91 47.85
N ARG A 23 4.07 -25.90 47.85
CA ARG A 23 4.86 -25.25 46.79
C ARG A 23 4.57 -25.85 45.41
N ASN A 24 4.64 -27.17 45.28
CA ASN A 24 4.33 -27.87 44.04
C ASN A 24 2.90 -27.57 43.55
N LEU A 25 1.92 -27.50 44.46
CA LEU A 25 0.54 -27.12 44.12
C LEU A 25 0.48 -25.69 43.57
N THR A 26 1.12 -24.71 44.22
CA THR A 26 1.16 -23.32 43.71
C THR A 26 1.90 -23.19 42.37
N GLU A 27 2.96 -23.98 42.14
CA GLU A 27 3.66 -24.03 40.85
C GLU A 27 2.78 -24.67 39.76
N ILE A 28 2.00 -25.70 40.08
CA ILE A 28 1.01 -26.30 39.17
C ILE A 28 -0.12 -25.32 38.84
N GLU A 29 -0.64 -24.57 39.83
CA GLU A 29 -1.66 -23.53 39.60
C GLU A 29 -1.15 -22.41 38.68
N VAL A 30 0.08 -21.95 38.87
CA VAL A 30 0.72 -20.95 37.98
C VAL A 30 0.98 -21.51 36.58
N CYS A 31 1.43 -22.78 36.48
CA CYS A 31 1.55 -23.47 35.19
C CYS A 31 0.20 -23.58 34.47
N HIS A 32 -0.87 -23.95 35.19
CA HIS A 32 -2.22 -24.00 34.62
C HIS A 32 -2.69 -22.62 34.15
N ALA A 33 -2.52 -21.57 34.97
CA ALA A 33 -2.91 -20.20 34.61
C ALA A 33 -2.20 -19.71 33.33
N THR A 34 -0.89 -19.96 33.20
CA THR A 34 -0.12 -19.59 32.00
C THR A 34 -0.48 -20.44 30.78
N ILE A 35 -0.81 -21.71 30.94
CA ILE A 35 -1.34 -22.56 29.86
C ILE A 35 -2.70 -22.03 29.38
N PHE A 36 -3.61 -21.67 30.30
CA PHE A 36 -4.91 -21.10 29.93
C PHE A 36 -4.78 -19.75 29.20
N SER A 37 -3.89 -18.85 29.64
CA SER A 37 -3.68 -17.57 28.93
C SER A 37 -3.09 -17.78 27.53
N LEU A 38 -2.15 -18.71 27.36
CA LEU A 38 -1.56 -19.04 26.06
C LEU A 38 -2.59 -19.70 25.10
N ILE A 39 -3.53 -20.49 25.63
CA ILE A 39 -4.65 -21.05 24.86
C ILE A 39 -5.62 -19.93 24.44
N GLU A 40 -5.96 -18.99 25.32
CA GLU A 40 -6.83 -17.86 25.00
C GLU A 40 -6.19 -16.92 23.95
N GLU A 41 -4.90 -16.64 24.07
CA GLU A 41 -4.12 -15.91 23.07
C GLU A 41 -4.02 -16.66 21.74
N ARG A 42 -3.87 -18.00 21.76
CA ARG A 42 -3.94 -18.80 20.53
C ARG A 42 -5.29 -18.66 19.86
N ILE A 43 -6.41 -18.87 20.57
CA ILE A 43 -7.76 -18.78 19.99
C ILE A 43 -7.99 -17.40 19.37
N LYS A 44 -7.54 -16.32 20.02
CA LYS A 44 -7.60 -14.95 19.46
C LYS A 44 -6.78 -14.79 18.17
N ARG A 45 -5.59 -15.38 18.10
CA ARG A 45 -4.75 -15.37 16.88
C ARG A 45 -5.37 -16.21 15.76
N ASP A 46 -5.83 -17.41 16.06
CA ASP A 46 -6.38 -18.36 15.09
C ASP A 46 -7.65 -17.77 14.42
N VAL A 47 -8.51 -17.06 15.18
CA VAL A 47 -9.65 -16.30 14.62
C VAL A 47 -9.19 -15.20 13.64
N VAL A 48 -8.15 -14.43 14.00
CA VAL A 48 -7.62 -13.36 13.12
C VAL A 48 -6.98 -13.95 11.86
N LEU A 49 -6.25 -15.07 11.98
CA LEU A 49 -5.64 -15.76 10.84
C LEU A 49 -6.71 -16.28 9.86
N SER A 50 -7.80 -16.88 10.36
CA SER A 50 -8.94 -17.31 9.52
C SER A 50 -9.47 -16.16 8.67
N CYS A 51 -9.77 -15.00 9.28
CA CYS A 51 -10.27 -13.84 8.54
C CYS A 51 -9.28 -13.30 7.49
N ILE A 52 -7.97 -13.45 7.71
CA ILE A 52 -6.93 -13.07 6.73
C ILE A 52 -6.90 -14.08 5.58
N VAL A 53 -6.96 -15.39 5.86
CA VAL A 53 -7.03 -16.46 4.85
C VAL A 53 -8.29 -16.32 3.99
N ASP A 54 -9.45 -16.04 4.59
CA ASP A 54 -10.71 -15.82 3.86
C ASP A 54 -10.63 -14.60 2.92
N SER A 55 -10.03 -13.50 3.39
CA SER A 55 -9.79 -12.29 2.59
C SER A 55 -8.84 -12.56 1.41
N ILE A 56 -7.78 -13.33 1.65
CA ILE A 56 -6.83 -13.81 0.65
C ILE A 56 -7.55 -14.67 -0.40
N ARG A 57 -8.31 -15.70 0.01
CA ARG A 57 -9.12 -16.53 -0.89
C ARG A 57 -10.11 -15.72 -1.74
N LEU A 58 -10.72 -14.67 -1.17
CA LEU A 58 -11.59 -13.76 -1.93
C LEU A 58 -10.82 -12.98 -2.99
N THR A 59 -9.68 -12.37 -2.65
CA THR A 59 -8.86 -11.61 -3.62
C THR A 59 -8.28 -12.51 -4.71
N GLN A 60 -7.85 -13.72 -4.37
CA GLN A 60 -7.43 -14.78 -5.30
C GLN A 60 -8.54 -15.10 -6.31
N LYS A 61 -9.78 -15.34 -5.84
CA LYS A 61 -10.96 -15.60 -6.68
C LYS A 61 -11.27 -14.41 -7.62
N MET A 62 -11.18 -13.16 -7.15
CA MET A 62 -11.33 -11.97 -8.01
C MET A 62 -10.22 -11.83 -9.06
N LEU A 63 -8.95 -12.06 -8.69
CA LEU A 63 -7.81 -11.95 -9.61
C LEU A 63 -7.89 -13.00 -10.72
N CYS A 64 -8.28 -14.24 -10.42
CA CYS A 64 -8.55 -15.25 -11.43
C CYS A 64 -9.71 -14.85 -12.36
N GLN A 65 -10.80 -14.27 -11.84
CA GLN A 65 -11.92 -13.78 -12.65
C GLN A 65 -11.49 -12.68 -13.64
N ILE A 66 -10.64 -11.74 -13.22
CA ILE A 66 -10.06 -10.71 -14.10
C ILE A 66 -9.14 -11.35 -15.13
N GLY A 67 -8.30 -12.32 -14.72
CA GLY A 67 -7.42 -13.06 -15.62
C GLY A 67 -8.18 -13.79 -16.73
N CYS A 68 -9.26 -14.50 -16.39
CA CYS A 68 -10.11 -15.21 -17.36
C CYS A 68 -10.79 -14.29 -18.40
N GLN A 69 -10.95 -13.00 -18.12
CA GLN A 69 -11.45 -12.02 -19.09
C GLN A 69 -10.37 -11.53 -20.05
N MET A 70 -9.10 -11.68 -19.68
CA MET A 70 -7.94 -11.15 -20.41
C MET A 70 -7.21 -12.23 -21.22
N HIS A 71 -7.14 -13.47 -20.73
CA HIS A 71 -6.30 -14.52 -21.31
C HIS A 71 -6.77 -15.94 -20.96
N GLU A 72 -6.81 -16.84 -21.94
CA GLU A 72 -7.35 -18.20 -21.81
C GLU A 72 -6.60 -19.07 -20.75
N GLN A 73 -5.32 -18.79 -20.51
CA GLN A 73 -4.48 -19.53 -19.55
C GLN A 73 -4.98 -19.48 -18.09
N PHE A 74 -5.85 -18.52 -17.72
CA PHE A 74 -6.44 -18.48 -16.39
C PHE A 74 -7.56 -19.52 -16.18
N GLN A 75 -8.09 -20.11 -17.25
CA GLN A 75 -9.15 -21.12 -17.16
C GLN A 75 -8.66 -22.45 -16.57
N GLU A 76 -7.34 -22.67 -16.51
CA GLU A 76 -6.69 -23.86 -15.95
C GLU A 76 -6.24 -23.70 -14.47
N PHE A 77 -6.47 -22.53 -13.85
CA PHE A 77 -6.10 -22.27 -12.46
C PHE A 77 -7.11 -22.89 -11.47
N GLU A 78 -7.02 -24.20 -11.28
CA GLU A 78 -7.82 -24.93 -10.29
C GLU A 78 -7.48 -24.47 -8.86
N LEU A 79 -8.47 -23.85 -8.19
CA LEU A 79 -8.34 -23.30 -6.84
C LEU A 79 -8.40 -24.42 -5.79
N VAL A 80 -7.27 -25.09 -5.59
CA VAL A 80 -7.11 -26.11 -4.54
C VAL A 80 -7.10 -25.46 -3.16
N GLU A 81 -8.24 -25.50 -2.46
CA GLU A 81 -8.37 -24.99 -1.09
C GLU A 81 -7.50 -25.81 -0.12
N SER A 82 -6.39 -25.22 0.34
CA SER A 82 -5.36 -25.86 1.14
C SER A 82 -5.78 -26.02 2.61
N ASN A 83 -6.68 -26.96 2.87
CA ASN A 83 -7.15 -27.32 4.22
C ASN A 83 -5.99 -27.94 5.05
N LEU A 84 -5.25 -27.10 5.79
CA LEU A 84 -4.20 -27.52 6.73
C LEU A 84 -4.70 -27.43 8.18
N GLU A 85 -4.01 -28.15 9.08
CA GLU A 85 -4.32 -28.18 10.52
C GLU A 85 -3.66 -27.01 11.29
N ASP A 86 -2.77 -26.25 10.62
CA ASP A 86 -2.19 -24.99 11.11
C ASP A 86 -2.49 -23.84 10.12
N LEU A 87 -3.28 -22.87 10.59
CA LEU A 87 -3.66 -21.64 9.88
C LEU A 87 -2.45 -20.78 9.47
N SER A 88 -1.31 -20.91 10.15
CA SER A 88 -0.08 -20.20 9.80
C SER A 88 0.54 -20.74 8.50
N ASP A 89 0.53 -22.06 8.29
CA ASP A 89 1.05 -22.67 7.07
C ASP A 89 0.08 -22.50 5.90
N GLU A 90 -1.23 -22.60 6.17
CA GLU A 90 -2.30 -22.27 5.21
C GLU A 90 -2.16 -20.84 4.67
N LEU A 91 -1.95 -19.85 5.57
CA LEU A 91 -1.72 -18.46 5.20
C LEU A 91 -0.50 -18.27 4.28
N VAL A 92 0.60 -18.98 4.54
CA VAL A 92 1.81 -18.92 3.71
C VAL A 92 1.57 -19.51 2.32
N ILE A 93 0.84 -20.63 2.23
CA ILE A 93 0.48 -21.27 0.96
C ILE A 93 -0.40 -20.34 0.11
N GLU A 94 -1.50 -19.85 0.67
CA GLU A 94 -2.48 -19.05 -0.07
C GLU A 94 -1.90 -17.68 -0.49
N THR A 95 -1.08 -17.04 0.37
CA THR A 95 -0.30 -15.85 0.00
C THR A 95 0.62 -16.14 -1.19
N GLY A 96 1.30 -17.30 -1.18
CA GLY A 96 2.14 -17.77 -2.27
C GLY A 96 1.37 -18.06 -3.57
N LEU A 97 0.10 -18.46 -3.50
CA LEU A 97 -0.77 -18.62 -4.66
C LEU A 97 -1.20 -17.26 -5.25
N ILE A 98 -1.58 -16.29 -4.41
CA ILE A 98 -1.83 -14.91 -4.88
C ILE A 98 -0.63 -14.36 -5.62
N CYS A 99 0.58 -14.45 -5.06
CA CYS A 99 1.78 -13.92 -5.72
C CYS A 99 2.02 -14.54 -7.11
N LYS A 100 1.72 -15.82 -7.32
CA LYS A 100 1.80 -16.46 -8.65
C LYS A 100 0.76 -15.90 -9.61
N ILE A 101 -0.49 -15.78 -9.16
CA ILE A 101 -1.62 -15.27 -9.96
C ILE A 101 -1.38 -13.80 -10.35
N VAL A 102 -0.92 -12.96 -9.42
CA VAL A 102 -0.57 -11.56 -9.67
C VAL A 102 0.55 -11.45 -10.70
N ASN A 103 1.64 -12.22 -10.56
CA ASN A 103 2.75 -12.19 -11.52
C ASN A 103 2.32 -12.61 -12.93
N LEU A 104 1.47 -13.64 -13.06
CA LEU A 104 0.92 -14.09 -14.35
C LEU A 104 0.00 -13.03 -14.97
N LEU A 105 -0.84 -12.39 -14.15
CA LEU A 105 -1.75 -11.33 -14.58
C LEU A 105 -0.98 -10.09 -15.03
N GLU A 106 0.10 -9.74 -14.34
CA GLU A 106 0.98 -8.62 -14.69
C GLU A 106 1.75 -8.88 -16.00
N SER A 107 2.18 -10.12 -16.29
CA SER A 107 2.73 -10.46 -17.62
C SER A 107 1.67 -10.38 -18.73
N SER A 108 0.51 -11.00 -18.53
CA SER A 108 -0.59 -10.99 -19.52
C SER A 108 -1.07 -9.56 -19.82
N PHE A 109 -1.25 -8.73 -18.78
CA PHE A 109 -1.65 -7.33 -18.95
C PHE A 109 -0.60 -6.52 -19.73
N ARG A 110 0.70 -6.73 -19.50
CA ARG A 110 1.78 -6.09 -20.27
C ARG A 110 1.78 -6.50 -21.74
N GLU A 111 1.47 -7.76 -22.05
CA GLU A 111 1.36 -8.23 -23.44
C GLU A 111 0.13 -7.64 -24.14
N TYR A 112 -1.03 -7.64 -23.48
CA TYR A 112 -2.25 -6.99 -23.96
C TYR A 112 -2.03 -5.49 -24.22
N GLU A 113 -1.44 -4.77 -23.26
CA GLU A 113 -1.15 -3.34 -23.40
C GLU A 113 -0.19 -3.06 -24.57
N GLN A 114 0.81 -3.92 -24.78
CA GLN A 114 1.69 -3.84 -25.95
C GLN A 114 0.97 -4.10 -27.27
N MET A 115 0.00 -5.02 -27.34
CA MET A 115 -0.81 -5.24 -28.55
C MET A 115 -1.70 -4.04 -28.83
N ARG A 116 -2.43 -3.52 -27.84
CA ARG A 116 -3.24 -2.29 -28.00
C ARG A 116 -2.38 -1.08 -28.42
N LYS A 117 -1.14 -0.99 -27.93
CA LYS A 117 -0.13 0.01 -28.37
C LYS A 117 0.44 -0.24 -29.76
N LYS A 118 0.29 -1.43 -30.37
CA LYS A 118 0.62 -1.70 -31.79
C LYS A 118 -0.58 -1.33 -32.67
N GLU A 119 -1.75 -1.92 -32.40
CA GLU A 119 -3.03 -1.61 -33.07
C GLU A 119 -3.27 -0.11 -33.20
N LYS A 120 -3.11 0.65 -32.09
CA LYS A 120 -3.29 2.09 -32.09
C LYS A 120 -2.36 2.81 -33.08
N ARG A 121 -1.08 2.46 -33.13
CA ARG A 121 -0.11 3.08 -34.06
C ARG A 121 -0.36 2.69 -35.51
N GLU A 122 -0.81 1.46 -35.75
CA GLU A 122 -1.20 0.99 -37.07
C GLU A 122 -2.44 1.75 -37.58
N LEU A 123 -3.46 1.89 -36.73
CA LEU A 123 -4.65 2.73 -37.01
C LEU A 123 -4.29 4.21 -37.20
N GLU A 124 -3.43 4.79 -36.35
CA GLU A 124 -2.94 6.17 -36.52
C GLU A 124 -2.19 6.34 -37.87
N SER A 125 -1.36 5.38 -38.27
CA SER A 125 -0.67 5.41 -39.57
C SER A 125 -1.62 5.27 -40.77
N SER A 126 -2.66 4.44 -40.63
CA SER A 126 -3.71 4.26 -41.64
C SER A 126 -4.55 5.54 -41.80
N ILE A 127 -4.95 6.17 -40.69
CA ILE A 127 -5.64 7.47 -40.70
C ILE A 127 -4.77 8.54 -41.36
N LEU A 128 -3.47 8.61 -41.05
CA LEU A 128 -2.56 9.55 -41.70
C LEU A 128 -2.51 9.33 -43.23
N SER A 129 -2.29 8.10 -43.70
CA SER A 129 -2.31 7.76 -45.14
C SER A 129 -3.62 8.18 -45.80
N LEU A 130 -4.76 7.84 -45.20
CA LEU A 130 -6.08 8.19 -45.72
C LEU A 130 -6.33 9.71 -45.72
N THR A 131 -5.77 10.48 -44.78
CA THR A 131 -5.86 11.95 -44.81
C THR A 131 -4.97 12.58 -45.89
N GLU A 132 -3.84 11.96 -46.24
CA GLU A 132 -2.97 12.38 -47.34
C GLU A 132 -3.60 12.04 -48.70
N GLU A 133 -4.14 10.83 -48.88
CA GLU A 133 -4.90 10.43 -50.06
C GLU A 133 -6.13 11.33 -50.29
N ASN A 134 -6.92 11.63 -49.25
CA ASN A 134 -8.05 12.57 -49.35
C ASN A 134 -7.60 14.00 -49.69
N ARG A 135 -6.42 14.42 -49.25
CA ARG A 135 -5.83 15.72 -49.60
C ARG A 135 -5.42 15.77 -51.07
N ASP A 136 -4.83 14.70 -51.58
CA ASP A 136 -4.43 14.58 -52.99
C ASP A 136 -5.62 14.43 -53.93
N ILE A 137 -6.63 13.65 -53.58
CA ILE A 137 -7.92 13.60 -54.29
C ILE A 137 -8.56 15.00 -54.31
N SER A 138 -8.54 15.72 -53.19
CA SER A 138 -9.01 17.12 -53.13
C SER A 138 -8.17 18.08 -53.98
N GLY A 139 -6.89 17.79 -54.18
CA GLY A 139 -6.01 18.51 -55.11
C GLY A 139 -6.36 18.23 -56.57
N LEU A 140 -6.50 16.96 -56.94
CA LEU A 140 -6.89 16.51 -58.29
C LEU A 140 -8.27 17.06 -58.68
N LEU A 141 -9.25 17.05 -57.77
CA LEU A 141 -10.57 17.63 -58.00
C LEU A 141 -10.49 19.15 -58.27
N LYS A 142 -9.67 19.90 -57.51
CA LYS A 142 -9.44 21.33 -57.77
C LYS A 142 -8.80 21.57 -59.13
N ILE A 143 -7.81 20.76 -59.52
CA ILE A 143 -7.16 20.84 -60.83
C ILE A 143 -8.18 20.56 -61.95
N ALA A 144 -8.97 19.50 -61.84
CA ALA A 144 -10.00 19.14 -62.82
C ALA A 144 -11.09 20.22 -62.95
N ILE A 145 -11.50 20.85 -61.85
CA ILE A 145 -12.45 21.98 -61.86
C ILE A 145 -11.83 23.21 -62.56
N MET A 146 -10.58 23.56 -62.26
CA MET A 146 -9.88 24.66 -62.92
C MET A 146 -9.68 24.42 -64.43
N GLU A 147 -9.34 23.20 -64.83
CA GLU A 147 -9.19 22.83 -66.24
C GLU A 147 -10.54 22.85 -66.98
N LYS A 148 -11.59 22.29 -66.36
CA LYS A 148 -12.97 22.40 -66.86
C LYS A 148 -13.36 23.87 -67.07
N GLU A 149 -13.16 24.73 -66.07
CA GLU A 149 -13.45 26.17 -66.18
C GLU A 149 -12.66 26.85 -67.30
N ALA A 150 -11.37 26.56 -67.43
CA ALA A 150 -10.53 27.11 -68.49
C ALA A 150 -11.02 26.68 -69.89
N MET A 151 -11.50 25.45 -70.03
CA MET A 151 -12.04 24.90 -71.28
C MET A 151 -13.47 25.38 -71.56
N GLU A 152 -14.30 25.62 -70.54
CA GLU A 152 -15.58 26.32 -70.69
C GLU A 152 -15.39 27.77 -71.14
N LYS A 153 -14.38 28.47 -70.62
CA LYS A 153 -13.99 29.82 -71.04
C LYS A 153 -13.47 29.84 -72.49
N ARG A 154 -12.63 28.86 -72.89
CA ARG A 154 -12.19 28.69 -74.29
C ARG A 154 -13.32 28.37 -75.27
N SER A 155 -14.31 27.58 -74.85
CA SER A 155 -15.41 27.12 -75.72
C SER A 155 -16.58 28.09 -75.86
N LYS A 156 -16.53 29.28 -75.25
CA LYS A 156 -17.57 30.33 -75.39
C LYS A 156 -17.55 31.06 -76.75
N GLY A 157 -16.61 30.77 -77.64
CA GLY A 157 -16.42 31.49 -78.92
C GLY A 157 -16.99 30.84 -80.18
N ASN A 158 -17.54 29.62 -80.13
CA ASN A 158 -18.03 28.88 -81.32
C ASN A 158 -19.45 28.33 -81.12
N ASN A 159 -20.18 28.16 -82.23
CA ASN A 159 -21.59 27.72 -82.26
C ASN A 159 -21.86 26.40 -81.50
N GLY A 160 -23.07 26.30 -80.95
CA GLY A 160 -23.46 25.29 -79.96
C GLY A 160 -23.29 23.83 -80.39
N ASP A 161 -23.49 23.52 -81.67
CA ASP A 161 -23.45 22.13 -82.17
C ASP A 161 -22.02 21.59 -82.21
N ASN A 162 -21.07 22.39 -82.70
CA ASN A 162 -19.64 22.11 -82.60
C ASN A 162 -19.18 21.99 -81.14
N ARG A 163 -19.84 22.71 -80.22
CA ARG A 163 -19.54 22.66 -78.78
C ARG A 163 -19.89 21.29 -78.17
N ARG A 164 -21.03 20.70 -78.55
CA ARG A 164 -21.38 19.31 -78.15
C ARG A 164 -20.40 18.29 -78.74
N ALA A 165 -20.14 18.34 -80.05
CA ALA A 165 -19.25 17.39 -80.71
C ALA A 165 -17.81 17.39 -80.12
N ALA A 166 -17.26 18.57 -79.84
CA ALA A 166 -15.95 18.70 -79.21
C ALA A 166 -15.91 18.14 -77.79
N ILE A 167 -16.96 18.31 -76.99
CA ILE A 167 -17.04 17.77 -75.63
C ILE A 167 -17.07 16.24 -75.66
N PHE A 168 -17.85 15.61 -76.55
CA PHE A 168 -17.89 14.15 -76.66
C PHE A 168 -16.53 13.54 -77.07
N GLN A 169 -15.87 14.06 -78.11
CA GLN A 169 -14.54 13.57 -78.51
C GLN A 169 -13.46 13.78 -77.45
N MET A 170 -13.60 14.78 -76.58
CA MET A 170 -12.66 15.00 -75.46
C MET A 170 -12.96 14.10 -74.27
N ALA A 171 -14.23 13.81 -73.98
CA ALA A 171 -14.62 12.81 -72.98
C ALA A 171 -14.11 11.41 -73.36
N GLU A 172 -14.28 11.00 -74.62
CA GLU A 172 -13.77 9.74 -75.17
C GLU A 172 -12.25 9.60 -75.01
N LYS A 173 -11.49 10.64 -75.39
CA LYS A 173 -10.01 10.67 -75.26
C LYS A 173 -9.55 10.74 -73.80
N GLY A 174 -10.30 11.39 -72.93
CA GLY A 174 -10.04 11.41 -71.48
C GLY A 174 -10.24 10.01 -70.87
N LEU A 175 -11.35 9.35 -71.21
CA LEU A 175 -11.73 8.04 -70.70
C LEU A 175 -10.75 6.94 -71.14
N GLN A 176 -10.30 6.96 -72.41
CA GLN A 176 -9.21 6.11 -72.88
C GLN A 176 -7.91 6.29 -72.07
N LYS A 177 -7.58 7.54 -71.70
CA LYS A 177 -6.33 7.87 -71.00
C LYS A 177 -6.30 7.40 -69.53
N VAL A 178 -7.47 7.07 -68.95
CA VAL A 178 -7.61 6.43 -67.63
C VAL A 178 -8.03 4.95 -67.72
N GLY A 179 -7.87 4.33 -68.89
CA GLY A 179 -8.03 2.87 -69.07
C GLY A 179 -9.47 2.36 -69.29
N PHE A 180 -10.49 3.22 -69.22
CA PHE A 180 -11.89 2.84 -69.48
C PHE A 180 -12.20 2.83 -71.00
N GLY A 181 -11.50 1.97 -71.74
CA GLY A 181 -11.71 1.75 -73.17
C GLY A 181 -12.80 0.72 -73.46
N PHE A 182 -14.04 1.15 -73.70
CA PHE A 182 -15.09 0.27 -74.19
C PHE A 182 -14.86 -0.06 -75.68
N VAL A 183 -14.63 -1.34 -76.01
CA VAL A 183 -14.34 -1.77 -77.38
C VAL A 183 -15.65 -1.90 -78.18
N MET A 184 -16.12 -0.77 -78.73
CA MET A 184 -17.20 -0.78 -79.71
C MET A 184 -16.63 -1.19 -81.08
N GLY A 185 -16.90 -2.43 -81.48
CA GLY A 185 -16.33 -3.03 -82.70
C GLY A 185 -16.80 -2.35 -83.99
N VAL A 186 -15.87 -2.18 -84.95
CA VAL A 186 -16.13 -1.57 -86.26
C VAL A 186 -16.96 -2.52 -87.13
N LEU A 187 -18.19 -2.12 -87.48
CA LEU A 187 -19.00 -2.71 -88.56
C LEU A 187 -19.72 -1.61 -89.37
N SER A 188 -18.95 -0.74 -90.02
CA SER A 188 -19.38 0.07 -91.17
C SER A 188 -18.14 0.50 -91.97
N GLY A 189 -18.21 0.38 -93.29
CA GLY A 189 -17.03 0.20 -94.15
C GLY A 189 -17.35 -0.90 -95.19
N ASP A 190 -18.42 -0.75 -95.97
CA ASP A 190 -18.52 0.16 -97.13
C ASP A 190 -17.73 -0.38 -98.33
N ASN A 191 -18.41 -0.58 -99.46
CA ASN A 191 -17.75 -0.95 -100.71
C ASN A 191 -18.59 -0.55 -101.93
N ASN A 192 -17.91 -0.04 -102.95
CA ASN A 192 -18.50 0.76 -104.02
C ASN A 192 -19.08 -0.08 -105.18
N GLN A 193 -20.16 0.41 -105.78
CA GLN A 193 -20.30 0.36 -107.24
C GLN A 193 -21.03 1.61 -107.74
N ALA A 194 -20.67 2.07 -108.94
CA ALA A 194 -21.14 3.31 -109.55
C ALA A 194 -22.05 3.02 -110.76
N GLU A 195 -22.37 4.09 -111.52
CA GLU A 195 -23.17 4.09 -112.75
C GLU A 195 -24.70 3.89 -112.53
N SER A 196 -25.61 4.51 -113.28
CA SER A 196 -25.46 5.54 -114.34
C SER A 196 -26.67 6.48 -114.37
N VAL A 197 -26.44 7.76 -114.68
CA VAL A 197 -27.51 8.67 -115.15
C VAL A 197 -27.73 8.44 -116.64
N PRO A 198 -28.99 8.48 -117.13
CA PRO A 198 -29.22 9.10 -118.43
C PRO A 198 -30.31 10.18 -118.36
N SER A 199 -29.94 11.40 -118.73
CA SER A 199 -30.89 12.38 -119.25
C SER A 199 -30.97 12.20 -120.77
N CYS A 200 -32.17 12.21 -121.35
CA CYS A 200 -32.35 12.87 -122.64
C CYS A 200 -33.82 13.18 -122.95
N SER A 201 -34.04 14.33 -123.57
CA SER A 201 -35.32 14.82 -124.08
C SER A 201 -35.65 14.29 -125.48
N SER A 202 -36.93 14.02 -125.78
CA SER A 202 -37.58 14.57 -126.99
C SER A 202 -39.10 14.35 -127.03
N SER A 203 -39.83 15.46 -127.15
CA SER A 203 -41.20 15.67 -127.66
C SER A 203 -41.90 14.55 -128.45
N THR A 204 -43.20 14.33 -128.18
CA THR A 204 -44.29 14.59 -129.16
C THR A 204 -45.66 14.83 -128.50
N LYS A 205 -46.29 15.92 -128.95
CA LYS A 205 -47.69 16.41 -128.84
C LYS A 205 -48.84 15.45 -128.48
N SER A 206 -49.84 16.04 -127.79
CA SER A 206 -51.30 15.69 -127.75
C SER A 206 -51.71 14.33 -127.17
N ASP A 207 -52.86 14.17 -126.51
CA ASP A 207 -54.07 15.01 -126.50
C ASP A 207 -54.66 15.22 -125.07
N ALA A 208 -55.75 15.99 -124.94
CA ALA A 208 -56.23 16.53 -123.67
C ALA A 208 -56.92 15.52 -122.71
N SER A 209 -56.53 15.54 -121.43
CA SER A 209 -57.25 14.91 -120.30
C SER A 209 -56.94 15.60 -118.96
N ASP A 210 -56.84 16.93 -119.01
CA ASP A 210 -56.20 17.79 -117.99
C ASP A 210 -57.14 18.08 -116.78
N GLY A 211 -57.51 17.03 -116.03
CA GLY A 211 -58.43 17.16 -114.89
C GLY A 211 -58.55 15.97 -113.93
N GLU A 212 -58.11 14.76 -114.29
CA GLU A 212 -58.16 13.60 -113.38
C GLU A 212 -56.83 13.36 -112.65
N GLU A 213 -55.68 13.66 -113.27
CA GLU A 213 -54.35 13.40 -112.70
C GLU A 213 -54.00 14.34 -111.53
N GLU A 214 -54.36 15.63 -111.61
CA GLU A 214 -54.24 16.55 -110.46
C GLU A 214 -55.11 16.12 -109.28
N VAL A 215 -56.32 15.62 -109.53
CA VAL A 215 -57.24 15.13 -108.48
C VAL A 215 -56.67 13.89 -107.80
N VAL A 216 -56.10 12.95 -108.56
CA VAL A 216 -55.39 11.78 -107.98
C VAL A 216 -54.18 12.21 -107.16
N SER A 217 -53.38 13.18 -107.64
CA SER A 217 -52.24 13.73 -106.88
C SER A 217 -52.68 14.43 -105.59
N LEU A 218 -53.78 15.19 -105.62
CA LEU A 218 -54.36 15.83 -104.45
C LEU A 218 -54.90 14.80 -103.44
N VAL A 219 -55.54 13.72 -103.92
CA VAL A 219 -55.99 12.61 -103.05
C VAL A 219 -54.79 11.91 -102.39
N VAL A 220 -53.71 11.61 -103.13
CA VAL A 220 -52.50 10.98 -102.59
C VAL A 220 -51.79 11.87 -101.57
N THR A 221 -51.72 13.19 -101.80
CA THR A 221 -51.11 14.12 -100.84
C THR A 221 -51.96 14.27 -99.57
N VAL A 222 -53.29 14.37 -99.69
CA VAL A 222 -54.20 14.36 -98.53
C VAL A 222 -54.14 13.04 -97.76
N GLU A 223 -54.08 11.89 -98.44
CA GLU A 223 -53.97 10.58 -97.78
C GLU A 223 -52.64 10.44 -97.03
N ASN A 224 -51.53 10.94 -97.58
CA ASN A 224 -50.23 10.96 -96.92
C ASN A 224 -50.21 11.92 -95.71
N ILE A 225 -50.83 13.10 -95.81
CA ILE A 225 -51.03 14.00 -94.66
C ILE A 225 -51.86 13.31 -93.58
N MET A 226 -52.95 12.62 -93.94
CA MET A 226 -53.76 11.85 -92.98
C MET A 226 -53.00 10.68 -92.35
N LYS A 227 -52.10 10.00 -93.08
CA LYS A 227 -51.21 8.96 -92.53
C LYS A 227 -50.23 9.56 -91.52
N ASN A 228 -49.56 10.66 -91.89
CA ASN A 228 -48.59 11.35 -91.02
C ASN A 228 -49.23 11.88 -89.73
N LEU A 229 -50.40 12.51 -89.82
CA LEU A 229 -51.15 12.97 -88.66
C LEU A 229 -51.60 11.81 -87.76
N ARG A 230 -51.94 10.63 -88.33
CA ARG A 230 -52.28 9.43 -87.54
C ARG A 230 -51.07 8.85 -86.82
N THR A 231 -49.88 8.85 -87.42
CA THR A 231 -48.64 8.44 -86.73
C THR A 231 -48.30 9.45 -85.63
N GLU A 232 -48.32 10.75 -85.92
CA GLU A 232 -48.04 11.81 -84.94
C GLU A 232 -49.00 11.76 -83.73
N ILE A 233 -50.31 11.56 -83.96
CA ILE A 233 -51.29 11.37 -82.87
C ILE A 233 -50.98 10.14 -82.02
N ASN A 234 -50.52 9.03 -82.64
CA ASN A 234 -50.15 7.82 -81.89
C ASN A 234 -48.84 7.99 -81.11
N ASP A 235 -47.88 8.73 -81.65
CA ASP A 235 -46.59 8.98 -81.01
C ASP A 235 -46.71 10.00 -79.87
N LEU A 236 -47.52 11.05 -80.03
CA LEU A 236 -47.90 11.97 -78.95
C LEU A 236 -48.66 11.26 -77.82
N ARG A 237 -49.52 10.28 -78.13
CA ARG A 237 -50.16 9.44 -77.10
C ARG A 237 -49.15 8.60 -76.34
N ARG A 238 -48.23 7.93 -77.04
CA ARG A 238 -47.17 7.12 -76.41
C ARG A 238 -46.28 7.98 -75.51
N SER A 239 -45.90 9.17 -75.97
CA SER A 239 -45.13 10.13 -75.17
C SER A 239 -45.89 10.67 -73.96
N LEU A 240 -47.21 10.89 -74.07
CA LEU A 240 -48.06 11.25 -72.94
C LEU A 240 -48.11 10.13 -71.89
N ASP A 241 -48.30 8.88 -72.31
CA ASP A 241 -48.39 7.74 -71.39
C ASP A 241 -47.02 7.41 -70.77
N GLU A 242 -45.93 7.53 -71.52
CA GLU A 242 -44.55 7.49 -71.00
C GLU A 242 -44.29 8.62 -69.99
N SER A 243 -44.78 9.84 -70.24
CA SER A 243 -44.65 10.95 -69.27
C SER A 243 -45.45 10.72 -67.97
N ARG A 244 -46.56 9.97 -68.02
CA ARG A 244 -47.34 9.58 -66.83
C ARG A 244 -46.59 8.55 -66.00
N LEU A 245 -46.07 7.50 -66.63
CA LEU A 245 -45.24 6.49 -65.97
C LEU A 245 -44.03 7.13 -65.28
N ASN A 246 -43.32 8.03 -65.96
CA ASN A 246 -42.21 8.79 -65.37
C ASN A 246 -42.64 9.64 -64.16
N CYS A 247 -43.85 10.22 -64.17
CA CYS A 247 -44.39 10.95 -63.01
C CYS A 247 -44.79 10.01 -61.85
N GLU A 248 -45.30 8.81 -62.14
CA GLU A 248 -45.63 7.79 -61.13
C GLU A 248 -44.35 7.20 -60.49
N GLU A 249 -43.29 6.97 -61.27
CA GLU A 249 -41.96 6.60 -60.76
C GLU A 249 -41.33 7.72 -59.90
N LEU A 250 -41.41 8.98 -60.33
CA LEU A 250 -40.93 10.11 -59.53
C LEU A 250 -41.74 10.33 -58.25
N GLN A 251 -43.06 10.10 -58.27
CA GLN A 251 -43.91 10.16 -57.09
C GLN A 251 -43.54 9.07 -56.09
N THR A 252 -43.44 7.81 -56.53
CA THR A 252 -43.03 6.71 -55.66
C THR A 252 -41.64 6.93 -55.08
N LEU A 253 -40.66 7.41 -55.86
CA LEU A 253 -39.34 7.80 -55.34
C LEU A 253 -39.38 8.95 -54.32
N ALA A 254 -40.30 9.90 -54.46
CA ALA A 254 -40.49 10.99 -53.50
C ALA A 254 -41.10 10.48 -52.17
N ASP A 255 -42.09 9.61 -52.24
CA ASP A 255 -42.70 8.97 -51.06
C ASP A 255 -41.67 8.06 -50.34
N ASP A 256 -40.87 7.31 -51.10
CA ASP A 256 -39.76 6.49 -50.61
C ASP A 256 -38.65 7.33 -49.93
N GLN A 257 -38.48 8.59 -50.32
CA GLN A 257 -37.55 9.53 -49.67
C GLN A 257 -38.18 10.16 -48.42
N ALA A 258 -39.47 10.52 -48.47
CA ALA A 258 -40.19 11.06 -47.32
C ALA A 258 -40.23 10.06 -46.15
N GLU A 259 -40.48 8.78 -46.43
CA GLU A 259 -40.50 7.72 -45.41
C GLU A 259 -39.11 7.52 -44.77
N LYS A 260 -38.04 7.56 -45.57
CA LYS A 260 -36.64 7.49 -45.09
C LYS A 260 -36.25 8.72 -44.26
N LEU A 261 -36.72 9.91 -44.65
CA LEU A 261 -36.50 11.14 -43.89
C LEU A 261 -37.20 11.11 -42.53
N GLU A 262 -38.44 10.63 -42.44
CA GLU A 262 -39.14 10.51 -41.16
C GLU A 262 -38.52 9.44 -40.25
N LYS A 263 -38.07 8.30 -40.81
CA LYS A 263 -37.29 7.27 -40.08
C LYS A 263 -35.99 7.84 -39.51
N ASN A 264 -35.20 8.56 -40.32
CA ASN A 264 -33.97 9.20 -39.87
C ASN A 264 -34.25 10.29 -38.81
N LYS A 265 -35.33 11.06 -38.98
CA LYS A 265 -35.79 12.09 -38.03
C LYS A 265 -36.23 11.51 -36.68
N GLN A 266 -36.79 10.31 -36.63
CA GLN A 266 -37.05 9.64 -35.35
C GLN A 266 -35.75 9.11 -34.73
N TYR A 267 -34.89 8.45 -35.52
CA TYR A 267 -33.59 7.95 -35.05
C TYR A 267 -32.70 9.06 -34.46
N ILE A 268 -32.73 10.28 -35.03
CA ILE A 268 -32.02 11.44 -34.46
C ILE A 268 -32.56 11.79 -33.06
N LYS A 269 -33.88 11.84 -32.84
CA LYS A 269 -34.44 12.08 -31.50
C LYS A 269 -34.07 10.98 -30.51
N ASP A 270 -34.13 9.72 -30.94
CA ASP A 270 -33.77 8.57 -30.10
C ASP A 270 -32.29 8.65 -29.66
N LEU A 271 -31.42 9.27 -30.47
CA LEU A 271 -30.04 9.61 -30.10
C LEU A 271 -29.95 10.83 -29.19
N GLU A 272 -30.67 11.92 -29.47
CA GLU A 272 -30.71 13.15 -28.64
C GLU A 272 -31.21 12.84 -27.21
N GLU A 273 -32.27 12.05 -27.07
CA GLU A 273 -32.78 11.59 -25.77
C GLU A 273 -31.74 10.73 -25.03
N ARG A 274 -31.02 9.86 -25.75
CA ARG A 274 -29.96 9.03 -25.19
C ARG A 274 -28.74 9.84 -24.76
N GLU A 275 -28.36 10.85 -25.54
CA GLU A 275 -27.29 11.79 -25.20
C GLU A 275 -27.65 12.60 -23.95
N ALA A 276 -28.89 13.12 -23.86
CA ALA A 276 -29.37 13.82 -22.67
C ALA A 276 -29.36 12.93 -21.41
N LEU A 277 -29.81 11.68 -21.51
CA LEU A 277 -29.76 10.72 -20.40
C LEU A 277 -28.32 10.39 -19.97
N LEU A 278 -27.41 10.19 -20.93
CA LEU A 278 -25.99 9.97 -20.63
C LEU A 278 -25.32 11.20 -20.02
N SER A 279 -25.62 12.41 -20.51
CA SER A 279 -25.11 13.66 -19.94
C SER A 279 -25.56 13.82 -18.49
N ASN A 280 -26.85 13.61 -18.19
CA ASN A 280 -27.38 13.65 -16.83
C ASN A 280 -26.71 12.60 -15.91
N SER A 281 -26.41 11.41 -16.43
CA SER A 281 -25.71 10.36 -15.69
C SER A 281 -24.24 10.70 -15.42
N VAL A 282 -23.54 11.34 -16.36
CA VAL A 282 -22.17 11.83 -16.16
C VAL A 282 -22.16 12.96 -15.12
N ASP A 283 -23.09 13.90 -15.24
CA ASP A 283 -23.30 14.99 -14.29
C ASP A 283 -23.45 14.46 -12.85
N GLU A 284 -24.31 13.46 -12.63
CA GLU A 284 -24.51 12.88 -11.29
C GLU A 284 -23.27 12.14 -10.78
N LEU A 285 -22.61 11.34 -11.63
CA LEU A 285 -21.34 10.68 -11.27
C LEU A 285 -20.25 11.70 -10.91
N THR A 286 -20.20 12.88 -11.55
CA THR A 286 -19.26 13.94 -11.15
C THR A 286 -19.61 14.55 -9.79
N ARG A 287 -20.90 14.66 -9.44
CA ARG A 287 -21.34 15.09 -8.09
C ARG A 287 -20.92 14.06 -7.04
N GLU A 288 -21.21 12.78 -7.26
CA GLU A 288 -20.77 11.68 -6.39
C GLU A 288 -19.25 11.68 -6.18
N ILE A 289 -18.46 11.85 -7.25
CA ILE A 289 -17.00 11.96 -7.19
C ILE A 289 -16.54 13.17 -6.36
N THR A 290 -17.19 14.34 -6.49
CA THR A 290 -16.85 15.50 -5.65
C THR A 290 -17.16 15.28 -4.17
N ILE A 291 -18.33 14.70 -3.84
CA ILE A 291 -18.73 14.40 -2.46
C ILE A 291 -17.78 13.36 -1.84
N ALA A 292 -17.45 12.29 -2.56
CA ALA A 292 -16.48 11.29 -2.12
C ALA A 292 -15.07 11.90 -1.95
N GLY A 293 -14.68 12.85 -2.79
CA GLY A 293 -13.43 13.61 -2.66
C GLY A 293 -13.38 14.45 -1.37
N GLU A 294 -14.47 15.15 -1.04
CA GLU A 294 -14.62 15.89 0.23
C GLU A 294 -14.63 14.96 1.45
N GLU A 295 -15.21 13.76 1.34
CA GLU A 295 -15.14 12.74 2.40
C GLU A 295 -13.72 12.22 2.60
N ILE A 296 -13.01 11.89 1.53
CA ILE A 296 -11.59 11.47 1.58
C ILE A 296 -10.71 12.58 2.18
N ALA A 297 -11.01 13.85 1.93
CA ALA A 297 -10.34 14.97 2.58
C ALA A 297 -10.63 15.02 4.10
N ARG A 298 -11.91 14.96 4.50
CA ARG A 298 -12.31 14.95 5.92
C ARG A 298 -11.72 13.78 6.71
N TRP A 299 -11.73 12.57 6.14
CA TRP A 299 -11.12 11.39 6.77
C TRP A 299 -9.59 11.51 6.87
N ARG A 300 -8.92 12.11 5.88
CA ARG A 300 -7.48 12.38 5.93
C ARG A 300 -7.14 13.34 7.06
N GLU A 301 -7.84 14.47 7.16
CA GLU A 301 -7.62 15.47 8.22
C GLU A 301 -7.83 14.86 9.61
N ALA A 302 -8.86 14.02 9.79
CA ALA A 302 -9.08 13.30 11.05
C ALA A 302 -7.92 12.36 11.40
N CYS A 303 -7.48 11.52 10.45
CA CYS A 303 -6.34 10.62 10.65
C CYS A 303 -5.02 11.37 10.92
N GLU A 304 -4.80 12.52 10.28
CA GLU A 304 -3.62 13.36 10.52
C GLU A 304 -3.63 13.92 11.95
N LEU A 305 -4.78 14.41 12.44
CA LEU A 305 -4.95 14.88 13.82
C LEU A 305 -4.78 13.75 14.86
N GLU A 306 -5.32 12.55 14.61
CA GLU A 306 -5.12 11.38 15.47
C GLU A 306 -3.65 10.97 15.54
N VAL A 307 -2.95 10.99 14.40
CA VAL A 307 -1.51 10.71 14.33
C VAL A 307 -0.69 11.80 15.04
N GLU A 308 -1.10 13.07 15.02
CA GLU A 308 -0.46 14.13 15.81
C GLU A 308 -0.70 13.97 17.32
N ALA A 309 -1.91 13.63 17.75
CA ALA A 309 -2.23 13.31 19.14
C ALA A 309 -1.46 12.07 19.66
N GLY A 310 -1.32 11.04 18.82
CA GLY A 310 -0.45 9.90 19.10
C GLY A 310 1.02 10.31 19.26
N LYS A 311 1.54 11.17 18.36
CA LYS A 311 2.90 11.71 18.44
C LYS A 311 3.14 12.59 19.67
N SER A 312 2.14 13.31 20.20
CA SER A 312 2.30 14.06 21.45
C SER A 312 2.27 13.14 22.68
N SER A 313 1.35 12.19 22.72
CA SER A 313 1.27 11.17 23.79
C SER A 313 2.56 10.35 23.93
N ILE A 314 3.13 9.88 22.81
CA ILE A 314 4.42 9.16 22.81
C ILE A 314 5.54 10.05 23.40
N LYS A 315 5.61 11.33 23.04
CA LYS A 315 6.59 12.29 23.59
C LYS A 315 6.35 12.62 25.07
N GLU A 316 5.23 12.24 25.65
CA GLU A 316 4.96 12.39 27.08
C GLU A 316 5.39 11.13 27.83
N LEU A 317 4.99 9.95 27.34
CA LEU A 317 5.47 8.66 27.83
C LEU A 317 7.01 8.55 27.76
N GLU A 318 7.66 9.08 26.73
CA GLU A 318 9.13 9.14 26.64
C GLU A 318 9.76 9.95 27.79
N LYS A 319 9.14 11.06 28.22
CA LYS A 319 9.61 11.87 29.35
C LYS A 319 9.43 11.13 30.67
N GLU A 320 8.28 10.48 30.87
CA GLU A 320 8.00 9.67 32.05
C GLU A 320 8.99 8.49 32.16
N ILE A 321 9.24 7.79 31.05
CA ILE A 321 10.23 6.72 30.96
C ILE A 321 11.64 7.23 31.30
N LEU A 322 12.01 8.45 30.90
CA LEU A 322 13.29 9.06 31.28
C LEU A 322 13.34 9.38 32.78
N GLN A 323 12.30 10.00 33.34
CA GLN A 323 12.20 10.32 34.78
C GLN A 323 12.29 9.04 35.63
N LEU A 324 11.51 8.00 35.30
CA LEU A 324 11.52 6.70 35.98
C LEU A 324 12.88 6.00 35.87
N LYS A 325 13.59 6.12 34.73
CA LYS A 325 14.97 5.61 34.59
C LYS A 325 15.96 6.34 35.51
N GLU A 326 15.84 7.67 35.65
CA GLU A 326 16.66 8.42 36.59
C GLU A 326 16.35 8.06 38.05
N GLU A 327 15.08 7.91 38.41
CA GLU A 327 14.66 7.50 39.76
C GLU A 327 15.09 6.07 40.10
N LEU A 328 15.01 5.15 39.14
CA LEU A 328 15.57 3.80 39.26
C LEU A 328 17.10 3.84 39.48
N GLN A 329 17.82 4.75 38.83
CA GLN A 329 19.26 4.88 39.01
C GLN A 329 19.61 5.55 40.35
N ARG A 330 18.84 6.55 40.80
CA ARG A 330 18.94 7.16 42.13
C ARG A 330 18.74 6.10 43.22
N THR A 331 17.66 5.33 43.16
CA THR A 331 17.33 4.29 44.15
C THR A 331 18.34 3.14 44.16
N LYS A 332 18.84 2.69 43.00
CA LYS A 332 19.96 1.74 42.91
C LYS A 332 21.21 2.25 43.63
N SER A 333 21.66 3.48 43.35
CA SER A 333 22.83 4.04 44.02
C SER A 333 22.62 4.20 45.54
N ALA A 334 21.41 4.56 45.98
CA ALA A 334 21.08 4.63 47.39
C ALA A 334 21.16 3.24 48.07
N LEU A 335 20.64 2.19 47.42
CA LEU A 335 20.69 0.80 47.85
C LEU A 335 22.14 0.26 47.91
N GLU A 336 22.98 0.60 46.93
CA GLU A 336 24.40 0.27 46.96
C GLU A 336 25.10 0.90 48.18
N THR A 337 24.83 2.19 48.49
CA THR A 337 25.39 2.79 49.71
C THR A 337 24.84 2.20 51.00
N SER A 338 23.61 1.67 51.03
CA SER A 338 23.05 1.04 52.22
C SER A 338 23.60 -0.37 52.44
N ASN A 339 23.73 -1.16 51.36
CA ASN A 339 24.39 -2.47 51.37
C ASN A 339 25.86 -2.35 51.85
N ASN A 340 26.62 -1.39 51.30
CA ASN A 340 27.98 -1.12 51.74
C ASN A 340 28.05 -0.73 53.25
N LYS A 341 27.06 0.00 53.78
CA LYS A 341 26.96 0.31 55.22
C LYS A 341 26.60 -0.92 56.07
N LEU A 342 25.80 -1.86 55.55
CA LEU A 342 25.48 -3.12 56.23
C LEU A 342 26.72 -4.02 56.31
N GLN A 343 27.42 -4.24 55.20
CA GLN A 343 28.67 -5.02 55.18
C GLN A 343 29.75 -4.46 56.12
N LEU A 344 29.84 -3.13 56.25
CA LEU A 344 30.72 -2.50 57.24
C LEU A 344 30.27 -2.77 58.68
N LYS A 345 28.96 -2.75 58.97
CA LYS A 345 28.42 -3.12 60.29
C LYS A 345 28.65 -4.60 60.61
N GLU A 346 28.50 -5.51 59.64
CA GLU A 346 28.77 -6.95 59.80
C GLU A 346 30.24 -7.22 60.10
N ARG A 347 31.17 -6.54 59.39
CA ARG A 347 32.61 -6.60 59.67
C ARG A 347 32.96 -6.01 61.04
N LEU A 348 32.28 -4.95 61.47
CA LEU A 348 32.45 -4.39 62.82
C LEU A 348 31.88 -5.33 63.90
N ALA A 349 30.74 -5.97 63.67
CA ALA A 349 30.15 -6.92 64.61
C ALA A 349 31.03 -8.17 64.77
N THR A 350 31.48 -8.78 63.66
CA THR A 350 32.36 -9.95 63.68
C THR A 350 33.73 -9.65 64.32
N THR A 351 34.33 -8.48 64.05
CA THR A 351 35.59 -8.09 64.74
C THR A 351 35.38 -7.74 66.21
N ALA A 352 34.24 -7.15 66.60
CA ALA A 352 33.90 -6.92 68.00
C ALA A 352 33.68 -8.25 68.76
N MET A 353 32.98 -9.22 68.16
CA MET A 353 32.80 -10.56 68.74
C MET A 353 34.14 -11.29 68.89
N ALA A 354 35.03 -11.21 67.91
CA ALA A 354 36.38 -11.78 68.01
C ALA A 354 37.21 -11.10 69.13
N ALA A 355 37.12 -9.77 69.26
CA ALA A 355 37.77 -9.02 70.34
C ALA A 355 37.21 -9.35 71.72
N GLN A 356 35.88 -9.54 71.84
CA GLN A 356 35.24 -10.00 73.07
C GLN A 356 35.71 -11.41 73.44
N ALA A 357 35.70 -12.36 72.50
CA ALA A 357 36.16 -13.72 72.74
C ALA A 357 37.63 -13.75 73.20
N ALA A 358 38.49 -12.94 72.58
CA ALA A 358 39.87 -12.76 73.03
C ALA A 358 39.93 -12.21 74.47
N ALA A 359 39.18 -11.16 74.79
CA ALA A 359 39.12 -10.59 76.13
C ALA A 359 38.61 -11.59 77.19
N GLU A 360 37.60 -12.39 76.88
CA GLU A 360 37.10 -13.47 77.75
C GLU A 360 38.16 -14.55 77.99
N THR A 361 38.94 -14.95 76.99
CA THR A 361 40.05 -15.89 77.20
C THR A 361 41.16 -15.29 78.06
N CYS A 362 41.50 -14.00 77.87
CA CYS A 362 42.46 -13.29 78.72
C CYS A 362 41.98 -13.18 80.17
N LEU A 363 40.68 -12.94 80.41
CA LEU A 363 40.10 -12.94 81.74
C LEU A 363 40.16 -14.33 82.39
N ARG A 364 39.74 -15.39 81.70
CA ARG A 364 39.83 -16.78 82.21
C ARG A 364 41.28 -17.20 82.54
N LEU A 365 42.27 -16.72 81.77
CA LEU A 365 43.69 -16.92 82.05
C LEU A 365 44.19 -16.10 83.25
N ALA A 366 43.68 -14.89 83.44
CA ALA A 366 43.97 -14.08 84.63
C ALA A 366 43.33 -14.69 85.90
N ASP A 367 42.08 -15.13 85.82
CA ASP A 367 41.32 -15.74 86.92
C ASP A 367 41.97 -17.06 87.37
N SER A 368 42.28 -17.97 86.44
CA SER A 368 42.97 -19.24 86.75
C SER A 368 44.37 -19.02 87.31
N ARG A 369 45.14 -18.06 86.79
CA ARG A 369 46.42 -17.65 87.38
C ARG A 369 46.24 -17.06 88.79
N SER A 370 45.17 -16.29 89.02
CA SER A 370 44.86 -15.74 90.34
C SER A 370 44.45 -16.82 91.34
N ALA A 371 43.79 -17.89 90.89
CA ALA A 371 43.43 -19.05 91.69
C ALA A 371 44.70 -19.78 92.15
N GLY A 372 45.56 -20.22 91.22
CA GLY A 372 46.82 -20.89 91.58
C GLY A 372 47.76 -20.05 92.45
N LEU A 373 47.68 -18.71 92.37
CA LEU A 373 48.37 -17.81 93.30
C LEU A 373 47.72 -17.75 94.69
N ARG A 374 46.38 -17.80 94.80
CA ARG A 374 45.69 -17.96 96.10
C ARG A 374 46.00 -19.31 96.71
N ASP A 375 45.87 -20.40 95.94
CA ASP A 375 46.15 -21.77 96.38
C ASP A 375 47.58 -21.85 96.97
N ARG A 376 48.59 -21.29 96.29
CA ARG A 376 49.97 -21.27 96.79
C ARG A 376 50.17 -20.35 98.00
N ILE A 377 49.41 -19.26 98.14
CA ILE A 377 49.40 -18.43 99.36
C ILE A 377 48.78 -19.21 100.53
N GLU A 378 47.70 -19.97 100.30
CA GLU A 378 47.06 -20.81 101.31
C GLU A 378 47.92 -22.02 101.71
N GLU A 379 48.70 -22.58 100.79
CA GLU A 379 49.75 -23.56 101.10
C GLU A 379 50.84 -22.93 101.99
N LEU A 380 51.44 -21.81 101.57
CA LEU A 380 52.47 -21.10 102.34
C LEU A 380 51.94 -20.65 103.73
N THR A 381 50.67 -20.30 103.84
CA THR A 381 50.04 -19.95 105.13
C THR A 381 49.87 -21.18 106.02
N ARG A 382 49.47 -22.34 105.47
CA ARG A 382 49.42 -23.61 106.21
C ARG A 382 50.81 -24.12 106.59
N GLU A 383 51.82 -23.91 105.75
CA GLU A 383 53.24 -24.18 106.07
C GLU A 383 53.66 -23.34 107.31
N LEU A 384 53.36 -22.04 107.32
CA LEU A 384 53.62 -21.13 108.46
C LEU A 384 52.84 -21.51 109.73
N GLU A 385 51.53 -21.76 109.64
CA GLU A 385 50.70 -22.17 110.78
C GLU A 385 51.17 -23.51 111.37
N GLY A 386 51.69 -24.43 110.54
CA GLY A 386 52.32 -25.67 110.97
C GLY A 386 53.63 -25.45 111.74
N GLU A 387 54.50 -24.56 111.25
CA GLU A 387 55.74 -24.18 111.95
C GLU A 387 55.46 -23.43 113.27
N GLU A 388 54.45 -22.55 113.31
CA GLU A 388 54.05 -21.87 114.56
C GLU A 388 53.40 -22.84 115.56
N GLY A 389 52.53 -23.75 115.10
CA GLY A 389 51.89 -24.77 115.93
C GLY A 389 52.89 -25.71 116.60
N GLY A 390 53.98 -26.05 115.93
CA GLY A 390 55.10 -26.80 116.52
C GLY A 390 55.94 -25.98 117.52
N ASN A 391 56.16 -24.69 117.26
CA ASN A 391 57.08 -23.86 118.04
C ASN A 391 56.44 -23.07 119.20
N PHE A 392 55.12 -22.93 119.27
CA PHE A 392 54.44 -22.09 120.28
C PHE A 392 54.75 -22.48 121.74
N ARG A 393 55.27 -23.69 122.01
CA ARG A 393 55.68 -24.12 123.36
C ARG A 393 57.12 -23.80 123.76
N ARG A 394 57.97 -23.30 122.85
CA ARG A 394 59.35 -22.83 123.13
C ARG A 394 59.85 -21.78 122.13
N GLU A 395 59.52 -20.49 122.35
CA GLU A 395 60.50 -19.38 122.27
C GLU A 395 60.02 -18.03 122.86
N ARG A 396 59.25 -18.04 123.96
CA ARG A 396 59.10 -16.80 124.76
C ARG A 396 60.41 -16.53 125.50
N ARG A 397 61.13 -15.48 125.06
CA ARG A 397 62.33 -14.83 125.64
C ARG A 397 63.71 -15.18 125.01
N ARG A 398 63.92 -14.78 123.74
CA ARG A 398 65.19 -14.20 123.25
C ARG A 398 64.90 -13.20 122.12
N GLY A 399 64.85 -11.91 122.46
CA GLY A 399 64.57 -10.85 121.50
C GLY A 399 65.83 -10.37 120.78
N ALA A 400 65.95 -10.64 119.48
CA ALA A 400 66.98 -10.04 118.62
C ALA A 400 66.51 -9.94 117.15
N HIS A 401 66.56 -8.72 116.60
CA HIS A 401 66.63 -8.36 115.18
C HIS A 401 65.73 -9.07 114.15
N ARG A 402 64.73 -8.33 113.62
CA ARG A 402 64.58 -8.10 112.17
C ARG A 402 63.80 -6.81 111.91
N ARG A 403 64.29 -5.97 111.00
CA ARG A 403 63.58 -4.76 110.56
C ARG A 403 62.62 -5.15 109.43
N VAL A 404 61.32 -5.16 109.69
CA VAL A 404 60.33 -5.25 108.60
C VAL A 404 60.40 -3.95 107.81
N ARG A 405 61.02 -4.00 106.63
CA ARG A 405 60.94 -2.91 105.65
C ARG A 405 59.54 -2.98 105.03
N HIS A 406 58.73 -1.95 105.22
CA HIS A 406 57.55 -1.76 104.38
C HIS A 406 58.02 -1.52 102.94
N VAL A 407 57.98 -2.57 102.11
CA VAL A 407 58.14 -2.44 100.66
C VAL A 407 56.80 -1.93 100.13
N CYS A 408 56.65 -0.61 100.10
CA CYS A 408 55.54 0.04 99.45
C CYS A 408 55.56 -0.30 97.95
N TRP A 409 54.51 -0.95 97.47
CA TRP A 409 54.42 -1.42 96.08
C TRP A 409 54.29 -0.23 95.12
N PRO A 410 55.14 -0.09 94.09
CA PRO A 410 55.25 1.13 93.32
C PRO A 410 54.13 1.29 92.27
N TRP A 411 52.99 1.83 92.68
CA TRP A 411 51.94 2.33 91.77
C TRP A 411 52.33 3.67 91.12
N GLN A 412 53.51 3.70 90.47
CA GLN A 412 54.04 4.83 89.71
C GLN A 412 54.43 4.44 88.27
N GLY A 413 53.79 3.41 87.73
CA GLY A 413 54.01 2.91 86.36
C GLY A 413 52.85 3.10 85.37
N LEU A 414 51.69 3.61 85.80
CA LEU A 414 50.52 3.85 84.95
C LEU A 414 50.27 5.35 84.79
N GLY A 415 50.77 5.91 83.69
CA GLY A 415 50.75 7.34 83.40
C GLY A 415 49.39 7.88 82.94
N PHE A 416 48.45 8.08 83.87
CA PHE A 416 47.36 9.03 83.65
C PHE A 416 47.87 10.46 83.87
N SER A 417 47.98 11.24 82.78
CA SER A 417 48.43 12.64 82.82
C SER A 417 47.28 13.62 82.53
N PRO A 418 46.68 14.25 83.56
CA PRO A 418 45.69 15.31 83.37
C PRO A 418 46.39 16.67 83.11
N ALA A 419 46.77 16.92 81.86
CA ALA A 419 47.51 18.12 81.48
C ALA A 419 46.62 19.36 81.28
N ALA A 420 46.44 20.16 82.33
CA ALA A 420 45.67 21.41 82.29
C ALA A 420 46.52 22.67 82.57
N SER A 421 46.99 23.31 81.50
CA SER A 421 47.14 24.78 81.35
C SER A 421 48.04 25.58 82.34
N ARG A 422 49.15 26.15 81.82
CA ARG A 422 49.25 27.60 81.46
C ARG A 422 50.66 28.09 81.03
N VAL A 423 50.71 28.74 79.85
CA VAL A 423 51.38 30.06 79.55
C VAL A 423 52.89 30.18 79.82
N ARG A 424 53.77 30.47 78.84
CA ARG A 424 53.93 31.75 78.05
C ARG A 424 55.04 31.57 76.97
N ASN A 425 55.21 32.22 75.81
CA ASN A 425 54.43 32.96 74.76
C ASN A 425 55.32 33.04 73.48
N TRP A 426 54.92 33.81 72.45
CA TRP A 426 55.65 34.22 71.22
C TRP A 426 55.58 33.26 70.00
N HIS A 427 55.82 33.81 68.81
CA HIS A 427 55.15 33.49 67.51
C HIS A 427 56.14 33.52 66.32
N PRO A 428 55.74 33.31 65.02
CA PRO A 428 54.46 32.90 64.40
C PRO A 428 54.60 31.71 63.39
N ILE A 429 53.64 31.59 62.44
CA ILE A 429 53.57 30.68 61.26
C ILE A 429 53.07 29.26 61.59
N GLY A 430 52.02 28.72 60.96
CA GLY A 430 51.07 29.31 59.99
C GLY A 430 49.91 28.35 59.62
N ASN A 431 48.84 28.89 59.02
CA ASN A 431 47.66 28.19 58.45
C ASN A 431 46.82 27.28 59.37
N ARG A 432 45.61 27.75 59.71
CA ARG A 432 44.47 26.91 60.10
C ARG A 432 43.63 26.54 58.87
N ARG A 433 43.00 25.37 58.88
CA ARG A 433 41.65 25.17 58.31
C ARG A 433 40.77 24.52 59.39
N SER A 434 39.52 24.96 59.47
CA SER A 434 38.57 24.61 60.51
C SER A 434 37.62 23.49 60.07
N VAL A 435 37.04 22.81 61.06
CA VAL A 435 35.84 21.97 60.89
C VAL A 435 34.66 22.89 60.52
N PRO A 436 33.74 22.47 59.62
CA PRO A 436 32.45 23.13 59.44
C PRO A 436 31.47 22.71 60.55
N GLU A 437 30.80 23.69 61.16
CA GLU A 437 29.63 23.43 62.01
C GLU A 437 28.42 22.97 61.18
N MET A 438 27.44 22.37 61.85
CA MET A 438 26.11 22.12 61.29
C MET A 438 25.23 23.39 61.41
N GLU A 439 24.03 23.32 60.84
CA GLU A 439 22.94 24.30 60.94
C GLU A 439 23.08 25.62 60.18
N ALA A 440 22.41 25.68 59.02
CA ALA A 440 21.55 26.81 58.68
C ALA A 440 20.43 26.40 57.69
N LEU A 441 19.36 27.20 57.67
CA LEU A 441 18.32 27.29 56.63
C LEU A 441 17.35 26.10 56.44
N LEU A 442 16.27 26.13 57.24
CA LEU A 442 14.92 25.87 56.71
C LEU A 442 14.28 27.19 56.25
N ARG A 443 13.29 27.09 55.34
CA ARG A 443 12.35 28.13 54.88
C ARG A 443 12.87 29.17 53.87
N ILE A 444 12.69 28.86 52.59
CA ILE A 444 11.78 29.68 51.76
C ILE A 444 10.57 28.79 51.40
N ARG A 445 9.45 29.42 51.05
CA ARG A 445 8.12 28.82 50.88
C ARG A 445 7.72 28.82 49.40
N ILE A 446 6.71 28.02 49.06
CA ILE A 446 5.76 28.34 47.97
C ILE A 446 4.90 29.52 48.41
#